data_AF-A0A6J7M7Z5-F1
#
_entry.id   AF-A0A6J7M7Z5-F1
#
_cell.length_a   1.000
_cell.length_b   1.000
_cell.length_c   1.000
_cell.angle_alpha   90.00
_cell.angle_beta   90.00
_cell.angle_gamma   90.00
#
_symmetry.space_group_name_H-M   'P 1'
#
loop_
_entity.id
_entity.type
_entity.pdbx_description
1 polymer ?
#
loop_
_entity_poly.entity_id
_entity_poly.type
_entity_poly.pdbx_seq_one_letter_code
_entity_poly.pdbx_strand_id
1 'polypeptide(L)' 'MLNDGAEVTEAELIESVKSRIASYKKPKSIVFRTEPLPRLGWPLDYETLDAEYGGGGYPGSG' A
#
# COMPACT_ATOMS: atom_id res chain seq x y z
N MET A 1 -3.45 -11.32 -9.11
CA MET A 1 -4.88 -11.10 -9.33
C MET A 1 -5.60 -12.18 -8.55
N LEU A 2 -6.56 -11.81 -7.70
CA LEU A 2 -7.37 -12.77 -6.97
C LEU A 2 -8.52 -13.23 -7.88
N ASN A 3 -8.98 -14.46 -7.68
CA ASN A 3 -10.19 -14.95 -8.33
C ASN A 3 -11.41 -14.39 -7.60
N ASP A 4 -12.56 -14.33 -8.29
CA ASP A 4 -13.81 -13.89 -7.67
C ASP A 4 -14.16 -14.77 -6.45
N GLY A 5 -14.49 -14.11 -5.34
CA GLY A 5 -14.77 -14.78 -4.06
C GLY A 5 -13.54 -15.28 -3.30
N ALA A 6 -12.32 -15.07 -3.82
CA ALA A 6 -11.11 -15.36 -3.07
C ALA A 6 -10.78 -14.22 -2.10
N GLU A 7 -10.45 -14.58 -0.88
CA GLU A 7 -9.95 -13.66 0.14
C GLU A 7 -8.43 -13.74 0.22
N VAL A 8 -7.80 -12.65 0.66
CA VAL A 8 -6.37 -12.63 0.97
C VAL A 8 -6.15 -11.78 2.21
N THR A 9 -5.18 -12.20 3.01
CA THR A 9 -4.74 -11.47 4.18
C THR A 9 -3.52 -10.61 3.88
N GLU A 10 -3.27 -9.63 4.75
CA GLU A 10 -2.05 -8.83 4.74
C GLU A 10 -0.78 -9.70 4.78
N ALA A 11 -0.76 -10.70 5.66
CA ALA A 11 0.39 -11.59 5.84
C ALA A 11 0.70 -12.40 4.56
N GLU A 12 -0.34 -12.89 3.88
CA GLU A 12 -0.19 -13.61 2.61
C GLU A 12 0.37 -12.71 1.50
N LEU A 13 -0.07 -11.46 1.43
CA LEU A 13 0.47 -10.50 0.46
C LEU A 13 1.93 -10.15 0.76
N ILE A 14 2.29 -9.91 2.03
CA ILE A 14 3.67 -9.64 2.45
C ILE A 14 4.58 -10.84 2.14
N GLU A 15 4.13 -12.07 2.41
CA GLU A 15 4.90 -13.28 2.09
C GLU A 15 5.03 -13.47 0.57
N SER A 16 3.98 -13.15 -0.21
CA SER A 16 3.99 -13.30 -1.67
C SER A 16 5.08 -12.47 -2.38
N VAL A 17 5.46 -11.33 -1.81
CA VAL A 17 6.46 -10.42 -2.39
C VAL A 17 7.89 -10.74 -1.92
N LYS A 18 8.06 -11.59 -0.90
CA LYS A 18 9.35 -11.88 -0.28
C LYS A 18 10.38 -12.48 -1.22
N SER A 19 9.95 -13.28 -2.20
CA SER A 19 10.83 -13.86 -3.23
C SER A 19 10.96 -12.99 -4.49
N ARG A 20 10.18 -11.90 -4.59
CA ARG A 20 10.09 -11.05 -5.79
C ARG A 20 10.92 -9.77 -5.69
N ILE A 21 11.13 -9.29 -4.47
CA ILE A 21 11.83 -8.04 -4.20
C ILE A 21 12.80 -8.19 -3.02
N ALA A 22 13.77 -7.28 -2.94
CA ALA A 22 14.66 -7.21 -1.80
C ALA A 22 13.89 -7.01 -0.49
N SER A 23 14.33 -7.69 0.59
CA SER A 23 13.60 -7.76 1.86
C SER A 23 13.26 -6.39 2.45
N TYR A 24 14.14 -5.39 2.30
CA TYR A 24 13.93 -4.04 2.83
C TYR A 24 12.85 -3.23 2.09
N LYS A 25 12.43 -3.67 0.90
CA LYS A 25 11.35 -3.05 0.11
C LYS A 25 9.99 -3.67 0.40
N LYS A 26 9.94 -4.76 1.18
CA LYS A 26 8.66 -5.38 1.53
C LYS A 26 7.85 -4.39 2.36
N PRO A 27 6.54 -4.26 2.10
CA PRO A 27 5.67 -3.50 2.96
C PRO A 27 5.71 -4.08 4.38
N LYS A 28 5.79 -3.21 5.38
CA LYS A 28 5.68 -3.61 6.80
C LYS A 28 4.23 -3.89 7.17
N SER A 29 3.32 -3.14 6.57
CA SER A 29 1.89 -3.33 6.70
C SER A 29 1.16 -3.09 5.38
N ILE A 30 -0.03 -3.66 5.24
CA ILE A 30 -0.94 -3.47 4.09
C ILE A 30 -2.34 -3.21 4.63
N VAL A 31 -2.91 -2.06 4.25
CA VAL A 31 -4.28 -1.70 4.59
C VAL A 31 -5.18 -1.94 3.38
N PHE A 32 -6.24 -2.73 3.59
CA PHE A 32 -7.31 -2.89 2.61
C PHE A 32 -8.36 -1.81 2.83
N ARG A 33 -8.82 -1.20 1.73
CA ARG A 33 -9.87 -0.19 1.75
C ARG A 33 -10.93 -0.53 0.71
N THR A 34 -12.17 -0.18 1.03
CA THR A 34 -13.33 -0.40 0.15
C THR A 34 -13.54 0.76 -0.80
N GLU A 35 -13.10 1.95 -0.41
CA GLU A 35 -13.24 3.17 -1.20
C GLU A 35 -12.16 3.24 -2.31
N PRO A 36 -12.46 3.84 -3.47
CA PRO A 36 -11.46 4.11 -4.49
C PRO A 36 -10.35 5.02 -3.98
N LEU A 37 -9.10 4.80 -4.41
CA LEU A 37 -7.96 5.64 -4.01
C LEU A 37 -8.24 7.13 -4.27
N PRO A 38 -7.89 8.03 -3.34
CA PRO A 38 -8.07 9.47 -3.54
C PRO A 38 -7.22 9.93 -4.73
N ARG A 39 -7.75 10.85 -5.54
CA ARG A 39 -7.11 11.30 -6.80
C ARG A 39 -7.28 12.80 -6.98
N LEU A 40 -6.27 13.44 -7.56
CA LEU A 40 -6.31 14.83 -8.02
C LEU A 40 -6.57 14.87 -9.53
N GLY A 41 -7.66 14.22 -9.96
CA GLY A 41 -7.95 13.92 -11.36
C GLY A 41 -7.27 12.64 -11.83
N TRP A 42 -6.26 12.76 -12.71
CA TRP A 42 -5.48 11.60 -13.17
C TRP A 42 -4.49 11.05 -12.14
N PRO A 43 -3.67 11.87 -11.44
CA PRO A 43 -2.74 11.35 -10.42
C PRO A 43 -3.45 10.93 -9.14
N LEU A 44 -2.81 10.02 -8.39
CA LEU A 44 -3.22 9.69 -7.02
C LEU A 44 -2.89 10.85 -6.08
N ASP A 45 -3.76 11.07 -5.10
CA ASP A 45 -3.55 12.02 -4.02
C ASP A 45 -2.79 11.33 -2.88
N TYR A 46 -1.46 11.37 -2.95
CA TYR A 46 -0.61 10.79 -1.90
C TYR A 46 -0.64 11.59 -0.60
N GLU A 47 -0.95 12.89 -0.62
CA GLU A 47 -1.04 13.70 0.60
C GLU A 47 -2.23 13.25 1.46
N THR A 48 -3.38 13.02 0.84
CA THR A 48 -4.55 12.46 1.53
C THR A 48 -4.25 11.05 2.07
N LEU A 49 -3.57 10.20 1.28
CA LEU A 49 -3.17 8.86 1.75
C LEU A 49 -2.20 8.93 2.94
N ASP A 50 -1.23 9.84 2.91
CA ASP A 50 -0.29 10.03 4.00
C ASP A 50 -1.00 10.50 5.27
N ALA A 51 -1.94 11.45 5.15
CA ALA A 51 -2.74 11.92 6.27
C ALA A 51 -3.66 10.83 6.85
N GLU A 52 -4.26 9.99 6.02
CA GLU A 52 -5.14 8.89 6.43
C GLU A 52 -4.38 7.73 7.10
N TYR A 53 -3.21 7.37 6.58
CA TYR A 53 -2.50 6.14 6.96
C TYR A 53 -1.17 6.37 7.68
N GLY A 54 -0.84 7.62 8.01
CA GLY A 54 0.36 7.97 8.78
C GLY A 54 1.65 7.93 7.96
N GLY A 55 1.57 8.26 6.67
CA GLY A 55 2.74 8.42 5.81
C GLY A 55 3.56 9.64 6.21
N GLY A 56 4.89 9.53 6.10
CA GLY A 56 5.81 10.58 6.54
C GLY A 56 7.26 10.09 6.69
N GLY A 57 8.15 10.99 7.08
CA GLY A 57 9.59 10.70 7.20
C GLY A 57 10.32 10.65 5.85
N TYR A 58 9.78 11.31 4.83
CA TYR A 58 10.36 11.34 3.49
C TYR A 58 11.70 12.10 3.47
N PRO A 59 12.68 11.65 2.67
CA PRO A 59 13.93 12.37 2.49
C PRO A 59 13.67 13.79 1.96
N GLY A 60 14.21 14.80 2.66
CA GLY A 60 14.05 16.21 2.26
C GLY A 60 12.81 16.92 2.81
N SER A 61 11.97 16.24 3.60
CA SER A 61 10.87 16.88 4.34
C SER A 61 11.33 17.55 5.66
N GLY A 62 12.55 18.08 5.70
CA GLY A 62 13.14 18.76 6.86
C GLY A 62 14.09 19.88 6.45
#